data_AF-A0A956HH73-F1
#
_entry.id   AF-A0A956HH73-F1
#
_cell.length_a   1.000
_cell.length_b   1.000
_cell.length_c   1.000
_cell.angle_alpha   90.00
_cell.angle_beta   90.00
_cell.angle_gamma   90.00
#
_symmetry.space_group_name_H-M   'P 1'
#
loop_
_entity.id
_entity.type
_entity.pdbx_description
1 polymer ?
#
loop_
_entity_poly.entity_id
_entity_poly.type
_entity_poly.pdbx_seq_one_letter_code
_entity_poly.pdbx_strand_id
1 'polypeptide(L)'
;MRTLVLVPLLLLACDPDPVPGGTGDDTAGDTVTPSGFPLDALEPAPPPAPDLTPPPWLKHPEYCGNGIVEAGEACDLAAGNDDHGVCTKACLLPACGDGFTQAGEDCDDGDDNTDLGGYGSCTTLCAHGPSYCGDHYVDVDEGEECDHGPMGSDACTVFCKLDGLLAFVSSEAYDGKQVGGLIQADHHCTLLAELAGLPRANLFKAWISDVNVGPVDRLAHVDVPYFRRDGLRIAEDWADLTDGVLENPIAINEFGEPTLKTVWTNTTALGEAASVYECNEWTLNSWLVGGRVGDSSASGPAWTDFGKIDQCSDKNRLYCLEQPQNGG
;
A
#
# COMPACT_ATOMS: atom_id res chain seq x y z
N MET A 1 -2.36 -52.11 16.62
CA MET A 1 -3.70 -51.91 17.22
C MET A 1 -3.75 -50.51 17.83
N ARG A 2 -4.28 -49.54 17.08
CA ARG A 2 -4.67 -48.22 17.57
C ARG A 2 -6.02 -47.92 16.95
N THR A 3 -7.01 -47.72 17.81
CA THR A 3 -8.42 -47.61 17.51
C THR A 3 -8.72 -46.24 16.90
N LEU A 4 -9.30 -46.22 15.69
CA LEU A 4 -9.93 -45.04 15.11
C LEU A 4 -11.28 -44.83 15.81
N VAL A 5 -11.54 -43.63 16.32
CA VAL A 5 -12.87 -43.19 16.77
C VAL A 5 -13.35 -42.13 15.76
N LEU A 6 -14.38 -42.47 14.97
CA LEU A 6 -15.12 -41.53 14.14
C LEU A 6 -16.13 -40.77 15.02
N VAL A 7 -16.14 -39.45 14.91
CA VAL A 7 -17.21 -38.57 15.42
C VAL A 7 -17.99 -38.05 14.21
N PRO A 8 -19.33 -38.18 14.16
CA PRO A 8 -20.11 -37.69 13.02
C PRO A 8 -20.42 -36.19 13.19
N LEU A 9 -20.14 -35.44 12.12
CA LEU A 9 -20.45 -34.01 11.96
C LEU A 9 -21.91 -33.88 11.48
N LEU A 10 -22.76 -33.27 12.30
CA LEU A 10 -24.16 -32.96 11.97
C LEU A 10 -24.19 -31.66 11.15
N LEU A 11 -24.58 -31.74 9.88
CA LEU A 11 -24.92 -30.56 9.07
C LEU A 11 -26.30 -30.03 9.46
N LEU A 12 -26.39 -28.79 9.92
CA LEU A 12 -27.62 -28.00 9.86
C LEU A 12 -27.63 -27.24 8.52
N ALA A 13 -28.57 -27.59 7.64
CA ALA A 13 -28.95 -26.78 6.49
C ALA A 13 -30.14 -25.90 6.86
N CYS A 14 -30.06 -24.60 6.55
CA CYS A 14 -31.15 -23.65 6.64
C CYS A 14 -31.88 -23.62 5.28
N ASP A 15 -33.20 -23.82 5.32
CA ASP A 15 -34.12 -23.85 4.18
C ASP A 15 -34.61 -22.43 3.87
N PRO A 16 -34.71 -21.97 2.61
CA PRO A 16 -35.37 -20.72 2.26
C PRO A 16 -36.87 -20.92 1.93
N ASP A 17 -37.74 -20.18 2.63
CA ASP A 17 -39.18 -20.12 2.36
C ASP A 17 -39.51 -19.44 1.01
N PRO A 18 -40.57 -19.91 0.30
CA PRO A 18 -41.00 -19.33 -0.98
C PRO A 18 -42.06 -18.23 -0.83
N VAL A 19 -41.92 -17.17 -1.62
CA VAL A 19 -42.92 -16.10 -1.82
C VAL A 19 -43.98 -16.55 -2.85
N PRO A 20 -45.30 -16.37 -2.61
CA PRO A 20 -46.30 -16.47 -3.65
C PRO A 20 -46.64 -15.08 -4.21
N GLY A 21 -46.52 -14.95 -5.54
CA GLY A 21 -47.12 -13.86 -6.31
C GLY A 21 -48.56 -14.17 -6.72
N GLY A 22 -49.34 -13.12 -7.01
CA GLY A 22 -50.65 -13.23 -7.64
C GLY A 22 -51.30 -11.87 -7.96
N THR A 23 -51.29 -11.54 -9.27
CA THR A 23 -52.36 -10.93 -10.14
C THR A 23 -53.15 -9.71 -9.62
N GLY A 24 -53.16 -8.54 -10.29
CA GLY A 24 -53.96 -8.19 -11.49
C GLY A 24 -55.46 -8.02 -11.15
N ASP A 25 -56.27 -7.07 -11.59
CA ASP A 25 -56.26 -5.93 -12.51
C ASP A 25 -57.62 -5.19 -12.30
N ASP A 26 -57.71 -3.91 -12.67
CA ASP A 26 -58.90 -3.09 -12.97
C ASP A 26 -60.11 -2.98 -12.00
N THR A 27 -60.47 -1.75 -11.62
CA THR A 27 -61.69 -1.05 -12.10
C THR A 27 -61.95 0.29 -11.37
N ALA A 28 -62.66 1.17 -12.09
CA ALA A 28 -62.82 2.61 -11.95
C ALA A 28 -63.82 3.15 -10.89
N GLY A 29 -63.76 4.47 -10.68
CA GLY A 29 -64.80 5.32 -10.04
C GLY A 29 -64.55 5.55 -8.54
N ASP A 30 -64.77 6.70 -7.91
CA ASP A 30 -65.62 7.82 -8.29
C ASP A 30 -65.28 9.08 -7.43
N THR A 31 -65.66 10.21 -7.99
CA THR A 31 -65.75 11.62 -7.58
C THR A 31 -65.82 12.10 -6.10
N VAL A 32 -65.21 13.29 -5.87
CA VAL A 32 -65.76 14.52 -5.18
C VAL A 32 -65.95 14.45 -3.64
N THR A 33 -65.33 15.26 -2.77
CA THR A 33 -65.42 16.74 -2.56
C THR A 33 -64.46 17.19 -1.44
N PRO A 34 -64.09 18.49 -1.36
CA PRO A 34 -63.35 19.09 -0.24
C PRO A 34 -64.23 19.94 0.70
N SER A 35 -64.03 19.80 2.02
CA SER A 35 -64.55 20.69 3.08
C SER A 35 -63.86 20.25 4.38
N GLY A 36 -63.06 21.05 5.10
CA GLY A 36 -63.22 22.45 5.45
C GLY A 36 -63.51 22.52 6.96
N PHE A 37 -62.50 22.83 7.78
CA PHE A 37 -62.62 23.18 9.21
C PHE A 37 -61.41 24.03 9.64
N PRO A 38 -61.55 24.90 10.66
CA PRO A 38 -61.26 26.32 10.53
C PRO A 38 -60.10 26.84 11.40
N LEU A 39 -59.77 28.10 11.11
CA LEU A 39 -58.87 29.01 11.81
C LEU A 39 -59.35 29.31 13.25
N ASP A 40 -58.48 29.14 14.24
CA ASP A 40 -58.20 30.14 15.31
C ASP A 40 -57.32 29.57 16.43
N ALA A 41 -56.07 30.04 16.49
CA ALA A 41 -55.35 30.38 17.73
C ALA A 41 -54.02 31.07 17.34
N LEU A 42 -54.01 32.40 17.40
CA LEU A 42 -52.80 33.22 17.31
C LEU A 42 -51.99 33.07 18.60
N GLU A 43 -51.03 32.16 18.63
CA GLU A 43 -49.94 32.21 19.59
C GLU A 43 -48.93 33.29 19.11
N PRO A 44 -48.48 34.22 19.99
CA PRO A 44 -47.46 35.19 19.61
C PRO A 44 -46.12 34.48 19.37
N ALA A 45 -45.48 34.81 18.24
CA ALA A 45 -44.19 34.26 17.87
C ALA A 45 -43.14 34.46 18.98
N PRO A 46 -42.26 33.47 19.22
CA PRO A 46 -41.12 33.65 20.11
C PRO A 46 -40.24 34.82 19.62
N PRO A 47 -39.60 35.57 20.54
CA PRO A 47 -38.68 36.62 20.14
C PRO A 47 -37.56 36.02 19.25
N PRO A 48 -37.07 36.76 18.25
CA PRO A 48 -35.95 36.29 17.44
C PRO A 48 -34.78 35.95 18.36
N ALA A 49 -34.12 34.83 18.07
CA ALA A 49 -32.88 34.45 18.73
C ALA A 49 -31.89 35.63 18.66
N PRO A 50 -31.04 35.84 19.69
CA PRO A 50 -29.99 36.84 19.60
C PRO A 50 -29.15 36.54 18.36
N ASP A 51 -28.95 37.56 17.55
CA ASP A 51 -28.12 37.48 16.35
C ASP A 51 -26.69 37.11 16.77
N LEU A 52 -26.31 35.85 16.52
CA LEU A 52 -24.97 35.32 16.77
C LEU A 52 -24.03 35.61 15.61
N THR A 53 -24.42 36.43 14.62
CA THR A 53 -23.49 36.83 13.56
C THR A 53 -22.54 37.91 14.09
N PRO A 54 -21.23 37.64 14.19
CA PRO A 54 -20.28 38.66 14.60
C PRO A 54 -20.22 39.79 13.56
N PRO A 55 -20.05 41.05 13.99
CA PRO A 55 -20.12 42.18 13.09
C PRO A 55 -18.99 42.17 12.05
N PRO A 56 -19.16 42.88 10.91
CA PRO A 56 -18.33 42.77 9.70
C PRO A 56 -16.87 43.24 9.85
N TRP A 57 -16.41 43.55 11.06
CA TRP A 57 -15.11 44.14 11.36
C TRP A 57 -14.13 43.16 12.02
N LEU A 58 -14.49 41.90 12.26
CA LEU A 58 -13.57 40.91 12.85
C LEU A 58 -12.60 40.33 11.80
N LYS A 59 -11.81 41.21 11.18
CA LYS A 59 -10.54 40.91 10.53
C LYS A 59 -9.62 42.11 10.74
N HIS A 60 -8.91 42.17 11.86
CA HIS A 60 -7.84 43.15 12.07
C HIS A 60 -6.51 42.44 12.35
N PRO A 61 -5.62 42.33 11.34
CA PRO A 61 -4.26 41.80 11.45
C PRO A 61 -3.31 42.59 12.37
N GLU A 62 -3.79 43.63 13.07
CA GLU A 62 -2.94 44.56 13.83
C GLU A 62 -2.95 44.31 15.35
N TYR A 63 -3.84 43.43 15.84
CA TYR A 63 -3.92 43.04 17.25
C TYR A 63 -3.15 41.75 17.51
N CYS A 64 -3.43 40.72 16.71
CA CYS A 64 -2.76 39.44 16.88
C CYS A 64 -1.27 39.48 16.50
N GLY A 65 -0.40 39.07 17.43
CA GLY A 65 1.04 38.96 17.22
C GLY A 65 1.83 40.14 17.82
N ASN A 66 1.22 40.92 18.70
CA ASN A 66 1.87 42.03 19.40
C ASN A 66 2.38 41.63 20.81
N GLY A 67 2.04 40.42 21.27
CA GLY A 67 2.45 39.85 22.56
C GLY A 67 1.55 40.27 23.74
N ILE A 68 0.37 40.81 23.48
CA ILE A 68 -0.62 41.22 24.47
C ILE A 68 -1.94 40.55 24.13
N VAL A 69 -2.46 39.71 25.03
CA VAL A 69 -3.78 39.09 24.83
C VAL A 69 -4.88 40.13 24.95
N GLU A 70 -5.54 40.44 23.83
CA GLU A 70 -6.60 41.43 23.73
C GLU A 70 -8.01 40.81 23.59
N ALA A 71 -9.04 41.67 23.57
CA ALA A 71 -10.42 41.19 23.51
C ALA A 71 -10.71 40.50 22.17
N GLY A 72 -10.96 39.18 22.21
CA GLY A 72 -11.16 38.35 21.03
C GLY A 72 -10.01 37.37 20.76
N GLU A 73 -8.89 37.51 21.48
CA GLU A 73 -7.75 36.60 21.39
C GLU A 73 -7.78 35.59 22.54
N ALA A 74 -7.42 34.34 22.23
CA ALA A 74 -7.24 33.31 23.24
C ALA A 74 -5.77 33.21 23.72
N CYS A 75 -4.84 33.72 22.91
CA CYS A 75 -3.40 33.74 23.15
C CYS A 75 -2.72 34.79 22.26
N ASP A 76 -1.52 35.26 22.61
CA ASP A 76 -0.66 36.05 21.73
C ASP A 76 0.80 35.92 22.18
N LEU A 77 1.61 35.19 21.38
CA LEU A 77 3.04 34.96 21.62
C LEU A 77 3.92 35.85 20.74
N ALA A 78 3.38 36.92 20.18
CA ALA A 78 4.03 37.78 19.21
C ALA A 78 4.61 36.99 18.03
N ALA A 79 5.91 37.11 17.78
CA ALA A 79 6.62 36.34 16.77
C ALA A 79 6.64 34.82 17.04
N GLY A 80 6.18 34.38 18.22
CA GLY A 80 6.02 32.97 18.59
C GLY A 80 4.69 32.34 18.18
N ASN A 81 3.78 33.08 17.54
CA ASN A 81 2.57 32.50 16.97
C ASN A 81 2.92 31.61 15.78
N ASP A 82 2.38 30.40 15.77
CA ASP A 82 2.58 29.39 14.75
C ASP A 82 1.31 28.57 14.63
N ASP A 83 0.86 28.30 13.40
CA ASP A 83 -0.39 27.58 13.18
C ASP A 83 -0.34 26.15 13.73
N HIS A 84 0.86 25.59 13.89
CA HIS A 84 1.10 24.26 14.48
C HIS A 84 1.62 24.35 15.93
N GLY A 85 1.68 25.57 16.47
CA GLY A 85 2.17 25.87 17.82
C GLY A 85 1.05 25.93 18.84
N VAL A 86 1.39 26.30 20.09
CA VAL A 86 0.39 26.46 21.17
C VAL A 86 -0.48 27.72 21.03
N CYS A 87 -0.22 28.53 20.00
CA CYS A 87 -0.99 29.72 19.66
C CYS A 87 -0.88 29.96 18.14
N THR A 88 -2.00 29.90 17.43
CA THR A 88 -2.03 30.04 15.97
C THR A 88 -1.72 31.46 15.53
N LYS A 89 -1.43 31.68 14.24
CA LYS A 89 -1.25 33.04 13.70
C LYS A 89 -2.53 33.87 13.72
N ALA A 90 -3.67 33.24 14.04
CA ALA A 90 -4.94 33.90 14.28
C ALA A 90 -5.18 34.23 15.77
N CYS A 91 -4.21 33.99 16.67
CA CYS A 91 -4.33 34.21 18.11
C CYS A 91 -5.44 33.37 18.75
N LEU A 92 -5.65 32.19 18.18
CA LEU A 92 -6.52 31.16 18.71
C LEU A 92 -5.67 30.06 19.34
N LEU A 93 -6.23 29.41 20.37
CA LEU A 93 -5.63 28.21 20.91
C LEU A 93 -5.84 27.05 19.93
N PRO A 94 -4.91 26.08 19.94
CA PRO A 94 -5.06 24.81 19.26
C PRO A 94 -6.43 24.19 19.46
N ALA A 95 -7.05 23.75 18.37
CA ALA A 95 -8.35 23.12 18.40
C ALA A 95 -8.53 22.15 17.24
N CYS A 96 -8.87 20.90 17.58
CA CYS A 96 -9.22 19.92 16.59
C CYS A 96 -10.34 20.38 15.64
N GLY A 97 -10.08 20.26 14.34
CA GLY A 97 -10.95 20.73 13.27
C GLY A 97 -10.60 22.14 12.79
N ASP A 98 -9.46 22.71 13.21
CA ASP A 98 -8.99 24.01 12.73
C ASP A 98 -8.12 23.91 11.46
N GLY A 99 -7.82 22.67 11.03
CA GLY A 99 -7.05 22.37 9.83
C GLY A 99 -5.53 22.48 10.02
N PHE A 100 -5.04 22.57 11.26
CA PHE A 100 -3.63 22.54 11.59
C PHE A 100 -3.31 21.41 12.54
N THR A 101 -2.44 20.48 12.14
CA THR A 101 -1.99 19.41 13.04
C THR A 101 -1.09 19.98 14.13
N GLN A 102 -1.63 20.05 15.36
CA GLN A 102 -0.98 20.65 16.52
C GLN A 102 -0.53 19.59 17.53
N ALA A 103 0.18 20.02 18.59
CA ALA A 103 0.71 19.11 19.59
C ALA A 103 -0.42 18.37 20.35
N GLY A 104 -0.50 17.05 20.15
CA GLY A 104 -1.51 16.19 20.76
C GLY A 104 -2.58 15.69 19.78
N GLU A 105 -2.49 16.10 18.51
CA GLU A 105 -3.33 15.62 17.41
C GLU A 105 -2.50 14.69 16.52
N ASP A 106 -3.12 13.59 16.09
CA ASP A 106 -2.51 12.67 15.13
C ASP A 106 -2.70 13.17 13.70
N CYS A 107 -3.80 13.89 13.44
CA CYS A 107 -4.11 14.54 12.17
C CYS A 107 -5.21 15.61 12.34
N ASP A 108 -5.39 16.53 11.38
CA ASP A 108 -6.51 17.49 11.38
C ASP A 108 -6.89 17.89 9.94
N ASP A 109 -8.02 17.37 9.45
CA ASP A 109 -8.59 17.70 8.13
C ASP A 109 -9.58 18.89 8.19
N GLY A 110 -9.62 19.59 9.31
CA GLY A 110 -10.50 20.73 9.53
C GLY A 110 -11.97 20.33 9.61
N ASP A 111 -12.79 21.02 8.82
CA ASP A 111 -14.22 20.75 8.69
C ASP A 111 -14.51 19.36 8.08
N ASP A 112 -13.52 18.71 7.46
CA ASP A 112 -13.66 17.39 6.86
C ASP A 112 -13.44 16.23 7.87
N ASN A 113 -13.16 16.53 9.15
CA ASN A 113 -13.11 15.55 10.22
C ASN A 113 -14.48 14.82 10.38
N THR A 114 -14.47 13.51 10.56
CA THR A 114 -15.69 12.68 10.66
C THR A 114 -15.77 11.93 11.99
N ASP A 115 -16.94 11.48 12.44
CA ASP A 115 -17.06 10.86 13.78
C ASP A 115 -16.24 9.57 13.94
N LEU A 116 -16.12 8.78 12.87
CA LEU A 116 -15.40 7.51 12.89
C LEU A 116 -13.98 7.64 12.35
N GLY A 117 -13.63 8.77 11.73
CA GLY A 117 -12.51 8.80 10.81
C GLY A 117 -12.77 7.83 9.65
N GLY A 118 -11.76 7.70 8.80
CA GLY A 118 -11.83 6.89 7.60
C GLY A 118 -10.47 6.86 6.94
N TYR A 119 -10.39 6.19 5.80
CA TYR A 119 -9.14 6.04 5.10
C TYR A 119 -8.53 7.39 4.71
N GLY A 120 -7.39 7.73 5.33
CA GLY A 120 -6.74 9.03 5.15
C GLY A 120 -7.54 10.21 5.68
N SER A 121 -8.52 9.99 6.58
CA SER A 121 -9.31 11.06 7.19
C SER A 121 -9.31 11.00 8.72
N CYS A 122 -9.38 12.17 9.34
CA CYS A 122 -9.38 12.33 10.79
C CYS A 122 -10.74 12.10 11.43
N THR A 123 -10.70 11.65 12.68
CA THR A 123 -11.86 11.67 13.56
C THR A 123 -12.16 13.11 14.03
N THR A 124 -13.36 13.38 14.53
CA THR A 124 -13.69 14.64 15.23
C THR A 124 -12.91 14.86 16.54
N LEU A 125 -12.06 13.91 16.92
CA LEU A 125 -11.11 13.99 18.03
C LEU A 125 -9.66 14.13 17.56
N CYS A 126 -9.42 14.35 16.26
CA CYS A 126 -8.11 14.51 15.64
C CYS A 126 -7.17 13.33 15.92
N ALA A 127 -7.78 12.16 16.09
CA ALA A 127 -7.15 10.86 16.00
C ALA A 127 -7.45 10.27 14.62
N HIS A 128 -6.60 9.38 14.14
CA HIS A 128 -6.94 8.59 12.96
C HIS A 128 -8.16 7.68 13.23
N GLY A 129 -8.91 7.35 12.16
CA GLY A 129 -9.97 6.36 12.23
C GLY A 129 -9.46 4.95 12.58
N PRO A 130 -10.34 3.96 12.77
CA PRO A 130 -9.94 2.58 13.06
C PRO A 130 -9.26 1.86 11.88
N SER A 131 -9.38 2.42 10.68
CA SER A 131 -8.74 1.98 9.44
C SER A 131 -8.04 3.18 8.82
N TYR A 132 -6.71 3.17 8.82
CA TYR A 132 -5.90 4.26 8.26
C TYR A 132 -4.53 3.75 7.82
N CYS A 133 -4.06 4.32 6.72
CA CYS A 133 -2.74 4.06 6.18
C CYS A 133 -1.64 4.37 7.20
N GLY A 134 -0.89 3.36 7.64
CA GLY A 134 0.18 3.48 8.63
C GLY A 134 -0.07 2.75 9.95
N ASP A 135 -1.12 1.94 10.07
CA ASP A 135 -1.53 1.31 11.33
C ASP A 135 -0.97 -0.11 11.56
N HIS A 136 -0.17 -0.58 10.60
CA HIS A 136 0.43 -1.91 10.46
C HIS A 136 -0.54 -3.05 10.10
N TYR A 137 -1.75 -2.73 9.64
CA TYR A 137 -2.74 -3.64 9.09
C TYR A 137 -3.22 -3.22 7.69
N VAL A 138 -3.08 -4.11 6.69
CA VAL A 138 -3.58 -3.84 5.34
C VAL A 138 -5.10 -4.08 5.27
N ASP A 139 -5.88 -3.00 5.24
CA ASP A 139 -7.33 -2.98 5.11
C ASP A 139 -7.78 -3.17 3.64
N VAL A 140 -7.66 -4.42 3.15
CA VAL A 140 -7.95 -4.77 1.75
C VAL A 140 -9.39 -4.50 1.32
N ASP A 141 -10.37 -4.56 2.24
CA ASP A 141 -11.79 -4.34 1.95
C ASP A 141 -12.10 -2.83 1.77
N GLU A 142 -11.27 -1.98 2.36
CA GLU A 142 -11.30 -0.52 2.29
C GLU A 142 -10.40 0.02 1.16
N GLY A 143 -9.65 -0.87 0.50
CA GLY A 143 -8.91 -0.58 -0.73
C GLY A 143 -7.41 -0.34 -0.53
N GLU A 144 -6.84 -0.71 0.61
CA GLU A 144 -5.40 -0.68 0.82
C GLU A 144 -4.68 -1.75 -0.01
N GLU A 145 -3.56 -1.36 -0.63
CA GLU A 145 -2.65 -2.29 -1.31
C GLU A 145 -1.39 -2.56 -0.49
N CYS A 146 -1.15 -1.75 0.53
CA CYS A 146 -0.01 -1.70 1.43
C CYS A 146 -0.40 -0.81 2.62
N ASP A 147 0.39 -0.79 3.69
CA ASP A 147 -0.02 -0.08 4.92
C ASP A 147 1.15 0.67 5.63
N HIS A 148 2.31 0.83 4.98
CA HIS A 148 3.43 1.53 5.63
C HIS A 148 3.31 3.07 5.61
N GLY A 149 2.40 3.64 4.80
CA GLY A 149 2.08 5.06 4.73
C GLY A 149 3.29 6.02 4.66
N PRO A 150 3.15 7.30 5.11
CA PRO A 150 4.24 8.28 5.12
C PRO A 150 5.43 7.91 6.03
N MET A 151 5.33 6.84 6.82
CA MET A 151 6.42 6.34 7.68
C MET A 151 7.36 5.35 6.97
N GLY A 152 7.16 5.11 5.67
CA GLY A 152 8.21 4.70 4.76
C GLY A 152 8.41 3.19 4.64
N SER A 153 7.69 2.58 3.71
CA SER A 153 8.16 1.40 2.98
C SER A 153 7.37 1.17 1.67
N ASP A 154 8.15 1.08 0.59
CA ASP A 154 8.01 0.48 -0.75
C ASP A 154 6.74 0.67 -1.53
N ALA A 155 6.83 1.59 -2.49
CA ALA A 155 5.74 1.94 -3.38
C ALA A 155 4.47 2.45 -2.66
N CYS A 156 4.40 2.39 -1.33
CA CYS A 156 3.20 2.71 -0.60
C CYS A 156 3.05 4.21 -0.42
N THR A 157 2.19 4.80 -1.24
CA THR A 157 1.84 6.22 -1.14
C THR A 157 1.13 6.52 0.18
N VAL A 158 0.97 7.80 0.51
CA VAL A 158 0.17 8.27 1.66
C VAL A 158 -1.31 7.89 1.59
N PHE A 159 -1.75 7.42 0.41
CA PHE A 159 -3.07 6.87 0.17
C PHE A 159 -3.03 5.34 0.10
N CYS A 160 -2.02 4.71 0.71
CA CYS A 160 -1.79 3.27 0.80
C CYS A 160 -2.06 2.49 -0.50
N LYS A 161 -1.65 3.15 -1.60
CA LYS A 161 -1.59 2.61 -2.96
C LYS A 161 -0.15 2.38 -3.37
N LEU A 162 0.10 1.32 -4.12
CA LEU A 162 1.40 1.02 -4.68
C LEU A 162 1.65 1.89 -5.93
N ASP A 163 2.67 2.76 -5.91
CA ASP A 163 3.14 3.59 -7.03
C ASP A 163 4.36 3.01 -7.77
N GLY A 164 4.64 1.73 -7.55
CA GLY A 164 5.77 1.02 -8.13
C GLY A 164 5.64 -0.51 -8.02
N LEU A 165 6.73 -1.18 -8.39
CA LEU A 165 6.89 -2.63 -8.36
C LEU A 165 7.86 -3.04 -7.26
N LEU A 166 7.56 -4.13 -6.58
CA LEU A 166 8.45 -4.69 -5.56
C LEU A 166 9.50 -5.62 -6.18
N ALA A 167 10.69 -5.64 -5.59
CA ALA A 167 11.71 -6.63 -5.89
C ALA A 167 12.49 -7.05 -4.64
N PHE A 168 12.79 -8.35 -4.55
CA PHE A 168 13.49 -8.93 -3.40
C PHE A 168 14.43 -10.06 -3.83
N VAL A 169 15.33 -10.46 -2.92
CA VAL A 169 16.13 -11.67 -3.06
C VAL A 169 15.56 -12.80 -2.19
N SER A 170 15.29 -13.98 -2.77
CA SER A 170 14.58 -15.06 -2.08
C SER A 170 15.19 -15.43 -0.71
N SER A 171 14.35 -15.62 0.31
CA SER A 171 14.78 -16.16 1.61
C SER A 171 15.23 -17.62 1.53
N GLU A 172 14.74 -18.35 0.53
CA GLU A 172 15.08 -19.74 0.21
C GLU A 172 16.20 -19.85 -0.82
N ALA A 173 16.96 -20.95 -0.78
CA ALA A 173 18.12 -21.18 -1.67
C ALA A 173 17.98 -22.48 -2.43
N TYR A 174 18.35 -22.42 -3.70
CA TYR A 174 18.13 -23.48 -4.68
C TYR A 174 19.47 -23.87 -5.29
N ASP A 175 19.72 -25.17 -5.39
CA ASP A 175 20.72 -25.65 -6.33
C ASP A 175 20.21 -25.50 -7.78
N GLY A 176 21.11 -25.64 -8.74
CA GLY A 176 20.83 -25.48 -10.16
C GLY A 176 19.68 -26.36 -10.67
N LYS A 177 19.44 -27.56 -10.10
CA LYS A 177 18.29 -28.41 -10.47
C LYS A 177 17.00 -28.00 -9.77
N GLN A 178 17.11 -27.47 -8.54
CA GLN A 178 15.95 -27.02 -7.77
C GLN A 178 15.34 -25.73 -8.33
N VAL A 179 16.11 -24.93 -9.06
CA VAL A 179 15.58 -23.78 -9.83
C VAL A 179 14.54 -24.27 -10.85
N GLY A 180 14.84 -25.32 -11.62
CA GLY A 180 13.87 -26.07 -12.43
C GLY A 180 13.47 -25.40 -13.75
N GLY A 181 14.33 -24.55 -14.30
CA GLY A 181 14.05 -23.74 -15.49
C GLY A 181 13.32 -22.43 -15.19
N LEU A 182 13.14 -21.60 -16.23
CA LEU A 182 12.60 -20.23 -16.08
C LEU A 182 11.20 -20.21 -15.45
N ILE A 183 10.32 -21.10 -15.89
CA ILE A 183 8.92 -21.17 -15.40
C ILE A 183 8.87 -21.57 -13.92
N GLN A 184 9.69 -22.54 -13.51
CA GLN A 184 9.71 -22.98 -12.12
C GLN A 184 10.37 -21.92 -11.22
N ALA A 185 11.37 -21.18 -11.73
CA ALA A 185 11.95 -20.03 -11.05
C ALA A 185 10.89 -18.94 -10.77
N ASP A 186 10.02 -18.64 -11.74
CA ASP A 186 8.87 -17.74 -11.52
C ASP A 186 7.95 -18.27 -10.42
N HIS A 187 7.64 -19.55 -10.46
CA HIS A 187 6.77 -20.18 -9.46
C HIS A 187 7.34 -20.11 -8.04
N HIS A 188 8.66 -20.21 -7.89
CA HIS A 188 9.32 -19.98 -6.60
C HIS A 188 9.12 -18.54 -6.13
N CYS A 189 9.28 -17.56 -7.02
CA CYS A 189 9.06 -16.16 -6.69
C CYS A 189 7.60 -15.86 -6.28
N THR A 190 6.62 -16.36 -7.02
CA THR A 190 5.20 -16.16 -6.65
C THR A 190 4.85 -16.83 -5.32
N LEU A 191 5.40 -18.02 -5.04
CA LEU A 191 5.15 -18.75 -3.80
C LEU A 191 5.74 -18.01 -2.59
N LEU A 192 6.96 -17.51 -2.70
CA LEU A 192 7.60 -16.75 -1.62
C LEU A 192 6.84 -15.45 -1.36
N ALA A 193 6.45 -14.73 -2.40
CA ALA A 193 5.63 -13.53 -2.27
C ALA A 193 4.29 -13.81 -1.56
N GLU A 194 3.62 -14.91 -1.90
CA GLU A 194 2.36 -15.33 -1.27
C GLU A 194 2.56 -15.68 0.21
N LEU A 195 3.60 -16.46 0.53
CA LEU A 195 3.93 -16.82 1.91
C LEU A 195 4.31 -15.62 2.78
N ALA A 196 4.84 -14.56 2.16
CA ALA A 196 5.21 -13.31 2.82
C ALA A 196 4.06 -12.28 2.89
N GLY A 197 2.88 -12.64 2.36
CA GLY A 197 1.70 -11.77 2.34
C GLY A 197 1.87 -10.54 1.45
N LEU A 198 2.70 -10.62 0.41
CA LEU A 198 2.91 -9.49 -0.49
C LEU A 198 1.67 -9.25 -1.37
N PRO A 199 1.31 -7.98 -1.62
CA PRO A 199 0.28 -7.65 -2.60
C PRO A 199 0.69 -8.17 -3.98
N ARG A 200 -0.31 -8.55 -4.80
CA ARG A 200 -0.12 -8.99 -6.18
C ARG A 200 0.95 -10.12 -6.32
N ALA A 201 1.08 -10.96 -5.29
CA ALA A 201 2.09 -12.03 -5.21
C ALA A 201 2.18 -12.94 -6.44
N ASN A 202 1.05 -13.16 -7.13
CA ASN A 202 0.96 -13.96 -8.35
C ASN A 202 1.64 -13.32 -9.58
N LEU A 203 2.13 -12.09 -9.49
CA LEU A 203 2.80 -11.39 -10.58
C LEU A 203 4.32 -11.43 -10.52
N PHE A 204 4.91 -11.98 -9.46
CA PHE A 204 6.37 -12.04 -9.36
C PHE A 204 6.98 -13.02 -10.35
N LYS A 205 8.07 -12.60 -10.98
CA LYS A 205 8.90 -13.42 -11.87
C LYS A 205 10.36 -13.36 -11.45
N ALA A 206 11.10 -14.41 -11.74
CA ALA A 206 12.53 -14.48 -11.45
C ALA A 206 13.35 -13.67 -12.47
N TRP A 207 14.29 -12.85 -11.99
CA TRP A 207 15.33 -12.29 -12.83
C TRP A 207 16.42 -13.34 -13.08
N ILE A 208 16.21 -14.14 -14.12
CA ILE A 208 17.08 -15.25 -14.48
C ILE A 208 16.97 -15.52 -15.98
N SER A 209 18.08 -15.92 -16.59
CA SER A 209 18.21 -16.25 -18.01
C SER A 209 18.61 -17.71 -18.19
N ASP A 210 18.10 -18.35 -19.23
CA ASP A 210 18.72 -19.55 -19.78
C ASP A 210 19.78 -19.12 -20.84
N VAL A 211 20.11 -20.00 -21.79
CA VAL A 211 21.08 -19.69 -22.85
C VAL A 211 20.52 -18.80 -23.98
N ASN A 212 19.20 -18.74 -24.14
CA ASN A 212 18.53 -18.06 -25.26
C ASN A 212 17.57 -16.95 -24.83
N VAL A 213 17.03 -17.01 -23.61
CA VAL A 213 15.97 -16.13 -23.12
C VAL A 213 16.44 -15.48 -21.83
N GLY A 214 16.49 -14.16 -21.81
CA GLY A 214 16.77 -13.37 -20.62
C GLY A 214 15.56 -12.58 -20.11
N PRO A 215 15.69 -11.90 -18.96
CA PRO A 215 14.71 -10.94 -18.46
C PRO A 215 14.22 -9.93 -19.51
N VAL A 216 15.09 -9.44 -20.38
CA VAL A 216 14.72 -8.50 -21.45
C VAL A 216 13.66 -9.05 -22.40
N ASP A 217 13.60 -10.38 -22.59
CA ASP A 217 12.65 -11.03 -23.49
C ASP A 217 11.33 -11.39 -22.81
N ARG A 218 11.33 -11.56 -21.47
CA ARG A 218 10.25 -12.26 -20.74
C ARG A 218 9.61 -11.47 -19.60
N LEU A 219 10.23 -10.38 -19.17
CA LEU A 219 9.70 -9.44 -18.19
C LEU A 219 9.11 -8.21 -18.89
N ALA A 220 8.16 -7.55 -18.24
CA ALA A 220 7.60 -6.30 -18.74
C ALA A 220 8.60 -5.16 -18.59
N HIS A 221 8.68 -4.30 -19.61
CA HIS A 221 9.47 -3.07 -19.56
C HIS A 221 8.53 -1.95 -19.13
N VAL A 222 8.67 -1.48 -17.90
CA VAL A 222 7.76 -0.52 -17.29
C VAL A 222 8.44 0.82 -17.06
N ASP A 223 7.63 1.89 -17.07
CA ASP A 223 8.04 3.27 -16.78
C ASP A 223 7.69 3.65 -15.33
N VAL A 224 7.67 2.67 -14.41
CA VAL A 224 7.41 2.87 -12.98
C VAL A 224 8.58 2.33 -12.15
N PRO A 225 8.83 2.90 -10.96
CA PRO A 225 9.97 2.53 -10.13
C PRO A 225 9.88 1.12 -9.55
N TYR A 226 11.07 0.56 -9.28
CA TYR A 226 11.25 -0.66 -8.50
C TYR A 226 11.69 -0.32 -7.08
N PHE A 227 11.10 -0.97 -6.07
CA PHE A 227 11.41 -0.78 -4.66
C PHE A 227 11.74 -2.11 -3.97
N ARG A 228 12.42 -2.01 -2.83
CA ARG A 228 12.67 -3.15 -1.93
C ARG A 228 11.40 -3.46 -1.11
N ARG A 229 11.56 -4.00 0.10
CA ARG A 229 10.55 -4.10 1.17
C ARG A 229 10.90 -3.18 2.37
N ASP A 230 11.85 -2.25 2.22
CA ASP A 230 12.21 -1.26 3.26
C ASP A 230 12.14 0.22 2.84
N GLY A 231 11.46 0.54 1.74
CA GLY A 231 11.31 1.87 1.15
C GLY A 231 12.33 2.25 0.10
N LEU A 232 13.45 1.55 0.02
CA LEU A 232 14.56 1.99 -0.83
C LEU A 232 14.30 1.67 -2.30
N ARG A 233 14.32 2.72 -3.13
CA ARG A 233 14.21 2.60 -4.58
C ARG A 233 15.44 1.88 -5.13
N ILE A 234 15.19 0.88 -5.96
CA ILE A 234 16.19 0.09 -6.66
C ILE A 234 16.53 0.76 -7.99
N ALA A 235 15.49 1.15 -8.74
CA ALA A 235 15.60 1.81 -10.03
C ALA A 235 14.35 2.67 -10.31
N GLU A 236 14.48 3.72 -11.12
CA GLU A 236 13.39 4.63 -11.53
C GLU A 236 12.41 3.98 -12.51
N ASP A 237 12.89 3.10 -13.38
CA ASP A 237 12.12 2.37 -14.37
C ASP A 237 12.90 1.16 -14.91
N TRP A 238 12.40 0.51 -15.97
CA TRP A 238 13.11 -0.58 -16.65
C TRP A 238 14.46 -0.15 -17.26
N ALA A 239 14.53 1.07 -17.83
CA ALA A 239 15.74 1.56 -18.46
C ALA A 239 16.85 1.76 -17.42
N ASP A 240 16.51 2.31 -16.25
CA ASP A 240 17.40 2.45 -15.10
C ASP A 240 17.79 1.09 -14.51
N LEU A 241 16.84 0.16 -14.35
CA LEU A 241 17.12 -1.21 -13.88
C LEU A 241 18.14 -1.95 -14.77
N THR A 242 18.19 -1.62 -16.06
CA THR A 242 19.06 -2.24 -17.07
C THR A 242 20.24 -1.38 -17.52
N ASP A 243 20.52 -0.25 -16.88
CA ASP A 243 21.58 0.67 -17.32
C ASP A 243 23.00 0.24 -16.87
N GLY A 244 23.08 -0.71 -15.92
CA GLY A 244 24.34 -1.15 -15.30
C GLY A 244 24.52 -0.77 -13.83
N VAL A 245 23.65 0.08 -13.27
CA VAL A 245 23.76 0.60 -11.91
C VAL A 245 22.38 0.63 -11.26
N LEU A 246 22.27 0.04 -10.07
CA LEU A 246 21.11 0.20 -9.20
C LEU A 246 21.34 1.39 -8.26
N GLU A 247 20.28 2.13 -7.95
CA GLU A 247 20.33 3.16 -6.92
C GLU A 247 20.59 2.54 -5.55
N ASN A 248 19.92 1.42 -5.26
CA ASN A 248 20.14 0.61 -4.06
C ASN A 248 20.21 -0.88 -4.43
N PRO A 249 21.05 -1.68 -3.75
CA PRO A 249 21.19 -3.10 -4.04
C PRO A 249 19.94 -3.86 -3.57
N ILE A 250 19.55 -4.92 -4.30
CA ILE A 250 18.42 -5.81 -3.95
C ILE A 250 18.85 -6.79 -2.85
N ALA A 251 18.99 -6.27 -1.64
CA ALA A 251 19.72 -6.92 -0.55
C ALA A 251 18.83 -7.41 0.62
N ILE A 252 17.52 -7.44 0.44
CA ILE A 252 16.56 -7.94 1.45
C ILE A 252 15.60 -8.94 0.84
N ASN A 253 15.10 -9.84 1.69
CA ASN A 253 14.18 -10.88 1.28
C ASN A 253 12.73 -10.43 1.24
N GLU A 254 11.85 -11.34 0.83
CA GLU A 254 10.42 -11.10 0.75
C GLU A 254 9.80 -10.70 2.09
N PHE A 255 10.47 -10.90 3.24
CA PHE A 255 10.04 -10.49 4.59
C PHE A 255 10.68 -9.17 5.06
N GLY A 256 11.54 -8.55 4.24
CA GLY A 256 12.24 -7.31 4.58
C GLY A 256 13.53 -7.54 5.36
N GLU A 257 14.00 -8.78 5.48
CA GLU A 257 15.20 -9.11 6.24
C GLU A 257 16.46 -9.06 5.36
N PRO A 258 17.59 -8.51 5.85
CA PRO A 258 18.86 -8.49 5.12
C PRO A 258 19.31 -9.87 4.63
N THR A 259 19.52 -9.98 3.32
CA THR A 259 19.96 -11.20 2.64
C THR A 259 21.08 -10.85 1.65
N LEU A 260 22.33 -10.96 2.12
CA LEU A 260 23.55 -10.71 1.34
C LEU A 260 24.14 -12.04 0.85
N LYS A 261 23.85 -12.43 -0.38
CA LYS A 261 24.24 -13.71 -0.98
C LYS A 261 24.42 -13.62 -2.48
N THR A 262 25.08 -14.64 -3.01
CA THR A 262 25.09 -14.96 -4.43
C THR A 262 23.69 -15.35 -4.91
N VAL A 263 23.37 -14.91 -6.12
CA VAL A 263 22.04 -15.07 -6.72
C VAL A 263 22.19 -15.69 -8.10
N TRP A 264 21.40 -16.72 -8.41
CA TRP A 264 21.38 -17.29 -9.76
C TRP A 264 20.76 -16.30 -10.75
N THR A 265 21.48 -16.00 -11.83
CA THR A 265 21.02 -15.03 -12.84
C THR A 265 21.31 -15.51 -14.25
N ASN A 266 22.58 -15.80 -14.56
CA ASN A 266 23.08 -15.88 -15.95
C ASN A 266 22.62 -14.71 -16.83
N THR A 267 22.46 -13.53 -16.24
CA THR A 267 21.93 -12.35 -16.92
C THR A 267 23.00 -11.27 -16.96
N THR A 268 23.09 -10.51 -18.06
CA THR A 268 23.91 -9.30 -18.17
C THR A 268 23.19 -8.13 -17.50
N ALA A 269 23.89 -7.01 -17.28
CA ALA A 269 23.25 -5.80 -16.80
C ALA A 269 22.10 -5.31 -17.71
N LEU A 270 22.14 -5.61 -19.01
CA LEU A 270 21.10 -5.25 -19.97
C LEU A 270 19.88 -6.18 -19.94
N GLY A 271 19.84 -7.17 -19.04
CA GLY A 271 18.77 -8.15 -18.97
C GLY A 271 18.88 -9.29 -20.00
N GLU A 272 20.00 -9.39 -20.73
CA GLU A 272 20.23 -10.42 -21.76
C GLU A 272 20.82 -11.70 -21.15
N ALA A 273 20.63 -12.84 -21.81
CA ALA A 273 21.34 -14.07 -21.48
C ALA A 273 22.86 -13.87 -21.61
N ALA A 274 23.60 -14.13 -20.53
CA ALA A 274 25.01 -13.75 -20.47
C ALA A 274 25.97 -14.84 -20.96
N SER A 275 25.60 -16.11 -20.83
CA SER A 275 26.47 -17.22 -21.18
C SER A 275 25.74 -18.55 -21.32
N VAL A 276 26.49 -19.59 -21.70
CA VAL A 276 26.04 -20.99 -21.68
C VAL A 276 26.14 -21.64 -20.28
N TYR A 277 26.59 -20.91 -19.26
CA TYR A 277 26.77 -21.41 -17.89
C TYR A 277 25.51 -21.17 -17.06
N GLU A 278 24.50 -21.99 -17.30
CA GLU A 278 23.15 -21.84 -16.74
C GLU A 278 22.61 -23.16 -16.16
N CYS A 279 23.52 -24.07 -15.80
CA CYS A 279 23.18 -25.34 -15.18
C CYS A 279 22.21 -26.22 -16.00
N ASN A 280 22.37 -26.23 -17.33
CA ASN A 280 21.59 -27.02 -18.27
C ASN A 280 20.10 -26.75 -18.14
N GLU A 281 19.69 -25.56 -18.54
CA GLU A 281 18.35 -24.97 -18.40
C GLU A 281 17.88 -24.95 -16.96
N TRP A 282 18.82 -24.73 -16.04
CA TRP A 282 18.57 -24.80 -14.60
C TRP A 282 17.90 -26.12 -14.18
N THR A 283 18.37 -27.24 -14.74
CA THR A 283 17.87 -28.59 -14.41
C THR A 283 18.96 -29.53 -13.87
N LEU A 284 20.21 -29.05 -13.79
CA LEU A 284 21.35 -29.85 -13.38
C LEU A 284 21.83 -29.49 -11.97
N ASN A 285 21.97 -30.52 -11.14
CA ASN A 285 22.75 -30.47 -9.90
C ASN A 285 24.07 -31.19 -10.19
N SER A 286 25.19 -30.46 -10.13
CA SER A 286 26.50 -30.99 -10.49
C SER A 286 27.61 -30.26 -9.76
N TRP A 287 28.58 -31.04 -9.28
CA TRP A 287 29.83 -30.56 -8.69
C TRP A 287 30.91 -30.23 -9.74
N LEU A 288 30.63 -30.48 -11.03
CA LEU A 288 31.60 -30.37 -12.14
C LEU A 288 31.22 -29.30 -13.18
N VAL A 289 29.98 -28.82 -13.12
CA VAL A 289 29.45 -27.79 -14.02
C VAL A 289 28.99 -26.65 -13.15
N GLY A 290 29.27 -25.44 -13.60
CA GLY A 290 28.99 -24.21 -12.88
C GLY A 290 27.94 -23.36 -13.57
N GLY A 291 27.26 -22.53 -12.79
CA GLY A 291 26.33 -21.52 -13.27
C GLY A 291 26.84 -20.12 -13.02
N ARG A 292 26.21 -19.14 -13.65
CA ARG A 292 26.56 -17.72 -13.52
C ARG A 292 25.64 -17.01 -12.53
N VAL A 293 26.22 -16.13 -11.72
CA VAL A 293 25.58 -15.50 -10.56
C VAL A 293 25.77 -14.00 -10.56
N GLY A 294 24.87 -13.32 -9.86
CA GLY A 294 25.02 -11.96 -9.35
C GLY A 294 25.33 -11.94 -7.84
N ASP A 295 25.55 -10.74 -7.31
CA ASP A 295 25.79 -10.46 -5.89
C ASP A 295 24.74 -9.48 -5.34
N SER A 296 23.89 -9.93 -4.41
CA SER A 296 22.81 -9.10 -3.86
C SER A 296 23.26 -7.89 -3.06
N SER A 297 24.55 -7.79 -2.72
CA SER A 297 25.12 -6.62 -2.05
C SER A 297 25.61 -5.53 -3.01
N ALA A 298 25.69 -5.82 -4.31
CA ALA A 298 26.24 -4.91 -5.30
C ALA A 298 25.17 -4.01 -5.92
N SER A 299 25.54 -2.76 -6.18
CA SER A 299 24.75 -1.81 -6.99
C SER A 299 25.29 -1.66 -8.42
N GLY A 300 26.57 -1.96 -8.66
CA GLY A 300 27.13 -1.96 -10.02
C GLY A 300 26.73 -3.22 -10.79
N PRO A 301 27.26 -3.45 -12.02
CA PRO A 301 26.80 -4.53 -12.90
C PRO A 301 26.96 -5.94 -12.29
N ALA A 302 27.82 -6.07 -11.28
CA ALA A 302 27.97 -7.25 -10.44
C ALA A 302 26.66 -7.72 -9.75
N TRP A 303 25.68 -6.84 -9.58
CA TRP A 303 24.40 -7.18 -8.94
C TRP A 303 23.73 -8.35 -9.67
N THR A 304 23.80 -8.36 -11.00
CA THR A 304 23.30 -9.45 -11.84
C THR A 304 24.39 -10.28 -12.47
N ASP A 305 25.56 -9.68 -12.72
CA ASP A 305 26.68 -10.30 -13.41
C ASP A 305 27.97 -10.19 -12.58
N PHE A 306 28.04 -10.98 -11.50
CA PHE A 306 29.23 -11.05 -10.66
C PHE A 306 30.28 -12.00 -11.24
N GLY A 307 29.84 -13.11 -11.82
CA GLY A 307 30.72 -14.10 -12.42
C GLY A 307 30.16 -15.51 -12.37
N LYS A 308 31.02 -16.50 -12.63
CA LYS A 308 30.66 -17.92 -12.61
C LYS A 308 31.07 -18.55 -11.28
N ILE A 309 30.21 -19.38 -10.71
CA ILE A 309 30.59 -20.33 -9.66
C ILE A 309 30.80 -21.73 -10.25
N ASP A 310 31.61 -22.55 -9.61
CA ASP A 310 32.09 -23.81 -10.21
C ASP A 310 31.07 -24.95 -10.16
N GLN A 311 30.00 -24.81 -9.35
CA GLN A 311 29.12 -25.92 -9.00
C GLN A 311 27.65 -25.53 -9.05
N CYS A 312 26.89 -26.18 -9.91
CA CYS A 312 25.44 -26.13 -9.93
C CYS A 312 24.82 -26.84 -8.72
N SER A 313 25.59 -27.61 -7.95
CA SER A 313 25.14 -28.15 -6.66
C SER A 313 25.13 -27.10 -5.53
N ASP A 314 25.79 -25.96 -5.71
CA ASP A 314 25.75 -24.88 -4.73
C ASP A 314 24.36 -24.26 -4.67
N LYS A 315 23.92 -23.93 -3.45
CA LYS A 315 22.62 -23.31 -3.22
C LYS A 315 22.75 -21.79 -3.23
N ASN A 316 22.09 -21.14 -4.18
CA ASN A 316 22.05 -19.69 -4.30
C ASN A 316 20.61 -19.17 -4.30
N ARG A 317 20.45 -17.87 -4.16
CA ARG A 317 19.14 -17.21 -4.12
C ARG A 317 18.62 -16.92 -5.54
N LEU A 318 17.39 -16.43 -5.63
CA LEU A 318 16.79 -15.86 -6.83
C LEU A 318 16.45 -14.40 -6.56
N TYR A 319 16.59 -13.53 -7.56
CA TYR A 319 15.92 -12.23 -7.55
C TYR A 319 14.50 -12.42 -8.07
N CYS A 320 13.53 -11.87 -7.34
CA CYS A 320 12.12 -11.92 -7.67
C CYS A 320 11.62 -10.50 -7.87
N LEU A 321 11.16 -10.20 -9.08
CA LEU A 321 10.67 -8.88 -9.46
C LEU A 321 9.18 -9.00 -9.77
N GLU A 322 8.40 -8.13 -9.16
CA GLU A 322 7.00 -7.96 -9.48
C GLU A 322 6.84 -7.51 -10.94
N GLN A 323 5.73 -7.87 -11.56
CA GLN A 323 5.36 -7.46 -12.91
C GLN A 323 4.10 -6.60 -12.84
N PRO A 324 3.85 -5.71 -13.82
CA PRO A 324 2.60 -4.97 -13.85
C PRO A 324 1.42 -5.93 -14.03
N GLN A 325 0.29 -5.64 -13.40
CA GLN A 325 -0.99 -6.27 -13.77
C GLN A 325 -1.22 -5.97 -15.26
N ASN A 326 -1.57 -6.99 -16.06
CA ASN A 326 -1.77 -6.80 -17.50
C ASN A 326 -2.81 -5.68 -17.77
N GLY A 327 -2.33 -4.51 -18.20
CA GLY A 327 -3.11 -3.44 -18.82
C GLY A 327 -3.76 -2.43 -17.88
N GLY A 328 -3.01 -1.38 -17.56
CA GLY A 328 -3.49 0.00 -17.40
C GLY A 328 -2.61 0.90 -18.24
#